data_AF-A0A3M2KHS1-F1
#
_entry.id   AF-A0A3M2KHS1-F1
#
_cell.length_a   1.000
_cell.length_b   1.000
_cell.length_c   1.000
_cell.angle_alpha   90.00
_cell.angle_beta   90.00
_cell.angle_gamma   90.00
#
_symmetry.space_group_name_H-M   'P 1'
#
loop_
_entity.id
_entity.type
_entity.pdbx_description
1 polymer ?
#
loop_
_entity_poly.entity_id
_entity_poly.type
_entity_poly.pdbx_seq_one_letter_code
_entity_poly.pdbx_strand_id
1 'polypeptide(L)'
;FNTRYFRKYDTGNLLIQKDEIMHDLLAWESSSDFPNFVRAKTYADSLSQLRERMNEYTLQNASLHAQRYLDSLLISVQQLEANNELAAVNAFWNAEYQKILGFIKDIKRTDVVKVSSVADRLKKFIDRINSALKTLDQADLQQNIAELEQERAALENLRTTFLRPDNFMLTQSYGLLQLNETDSILVKFTEENLTCPDTLDGIQRYIVAFKEGSADLTVECPNLLNRLHEQLVSLTSPLQQLSLYDHGAKIRASLDSTLAFMEDIKRRYKLNKYQDILLEMKEIDADFHQGLDKVLLYRYITDLKNFVDTVQTEKKLSVLKPLIEDILNPMDTLAARIERGDLHDLEEKLNQFGQRIQKLDSIVAATPIPARIKRQIPQFYPQYEQVFSVVEEMKASFDPREAQALSEARPQIEQALLDALNGYSQRRYVIFAQKHINHGYIHNGEKSWEATE
;
A
#
# COMPACT_ATOMS: atom_id res chain seq x y z
N PHE A 1 6.61 -40.55 33.98
CA PHE A 1 5.95 -41.68 34.67
C PHE A 1 6.12 -42.93 33.81
N ASN A 2 6.74 -44.03 34.27
CA ASN A 2 6.90 -45.24 33.43
C ASN A 2 5.81 -46.25 33.80
N THR A 3 4.74 -46.28 33.01
CA THR A 3 3.51 -47.05 33.28
C THR A 3 3.76 -48.55 33.44
N ARG A 4 4.82 -49.10 32.85
CA ARG A 4 5.16 -50.53 32.91
C ARG A 4 5.32 -51.06 34.35
N TYR A 5 5.83 -50.23 35.27
CA TYR A 5 6.03 -50.61 36.68
C TYR A 5 4.78 -50.42 37.55
N PHE A 6 3.77 -49.73 37.03
CA PHE A 6 2.54 -49.39 37.77
C PHE A 6 1.30 -50.14 37.27
N ARG A 7 1.37 -50.87 36.15
CA ARG A 7 0.27 -51.68 35.58
C ARG A 7 -0.32 -52.72 36.55
N LYS A 8 0.50 -53.29 37.45
CA LYS A 8 0.02 -54.22 38.48
C LYS A 8 -0.91 -53.54 39.50
N TYR A 9 -0.90 -52.21 39.53
CA TYR A 9 -1.71 -51.36 40.40
C TYR A 9 -2.80 -50.60 39.63
N ASP A 10 -3.10 -50.99 38.36
CA ASP A 10 -4.21 -50.44 37.55
C ASP A 10 -5.58 -50.59 38.22
N THR A 11 -5.80 -51.66 38.99
CA THR A 11 -7.04 -51.89 39.76
C THR A 11 -7.03 -51.25 41.14
N GLY A 12 -5.92 -50.63 41.55
CA GLY A 12 -5.67 -50.22 42.92
C GLY A 12 -5.20 -48.78 43.03
N ASN A 13 -6.13 -47.84 42.85
CA ASN A 13 -6.11 -46.45 43.33
C ASN A 13 -4.97 -45.52 42.84
N LEU A 14 -3.75 -46.00 42.60
CA LEU A 14 -2.57 -45.18 42.32
C LEU A 14 -2.61 -44.52 40.94
N LEU A 15 -3.11 -45.21 39.91
CA LEU A 15 -3.24 -44.60 38.59
C LEU A 15 -4.37 -43.57 38.56
N ILE A 16 -5.47 -43.84 39.27
CA ILE A 16 -6.58 -42.90 39.48
C ILE A 16 -6.09 -41.66 40.23
N GLN A 17 -5.42 -41.83 41.38
CA GLN A 17 -4.83 -40.72 42.16
C GLN A 17 -3.83 -39.90 41.33
N LYS A 18 -3.03 -40.56 40.48
CA LYS A 18 -2.11 -39.86 39.56
C LYS A 18 -2.89 -39.02 38.55
N ASP A 19 -3.96 -39.55 37.97
CA ASP A 19 -4.78 -38.83 37.00
C ASP A 19 -5.55 -37.67 37.66
N GLU A 20 -6.06 -37.84 38.88
CA GLU A 20 -6.67 -36.78 39.70
C GLU A 20 -5.68 -35.65 40.00
N ILE A 21 -4.50 -35.97 40.53
CA ILE A 21 -3.44 -34.99 40.80
C ILE A 21 -3.06 -34.24 39.51
N MET A 22 -2.94 -34.95 38.37
CA MET A 22 -2.62 -34.31 37.10
C MET A 22 -3.75 -33.39 36.62
N HIS A 23 -5.02 -33.78 36.81
CA HIS A 23 -6.17 -32.96 36.47
C HIS A 23 -6.20 -31.67 37.30
N ASP A 24 -6.00 -31.79 38.62
CA ASP A 24 -6.00 -30.65 39.54
C ASP A 24 -4.81 -29.71 39.27
N LEU A 25 -3.62 -30.25 38.99
CA LEU A 25 -2.45 -29.45 38.60
C LEU A 25 -2.62 -28.75 37.25
N LEU A 26 -3.38 -29.33 36.31
CA LEU A 26 -3.72 -28.65 35.05
C LEU A 26 -4.71 -27.51 35.28
N ALA A 27 -5.62 -27.65 36.24
CA ALA A 27 -6.55 -26.59 36.63
C ALA A 27 -5.85 -25.39 37.28
N TRP A 28 -4.63 -25.57 37.83
CA TRP A 28 -3.81 -24.46 38.33
C TRP A 28 -3.58 -23.38 37.28
N GLU A 29 -3.30 -23.77 36.02
CA GLU A 29 -2.98 -22.85 34.93
C GLU A 29 -4.21 -22.08 34.40
N SER A 30 -5.42 -22.45 34.84
CA SER A 30 -6.69 -21.82 34.43
C SER A 30 -7.56 -21.40 35.62
N SER A 31 -6.99 -21.37 36.82
CA SER A 31 -7.71 -21.07 38.05
C SER A 31 -8.35 -19.68 38.03
N SER A 32 -9.66 -19.63 38.33
CA SER A 32 -10.38 -18.37 38.53
C SER A 32 -10.06 -17.69 39.85
N ASP A 33 -9.46 -18.40 40.80
CA ASP A 33 -9.27 -17.94 42.18
C ASP A 33 -7.98 -17.12 42.36
N PHE A 34 -7.02 -17.28 41.44
CA PHE A 34 -5.76 -16.56 41.44
C PHE A 34 -5.28 -16.22 40.00
N PRO A 35 -6.13 -15.55 39.19
CA PRO A 35 -5.84 -15.32 37.77
C PRO A 35 -4.61 -14.45 37.53
N ASN A 36 -4.28 -13.54 38.45
CA ASN A 36 -3.15 -12.64 38.30
C ASN A 36 -1.84 -13.32 38.69
N PHE A 37 -1.87 -14.27 39.62
CA PHE A 37 -0.73 -15.15 39.87
C PHE A 37 -0.34 -15.97 38.63
N VAL A 38 -1.33 -16.57 37.95
CA VAL A 38 -1.10 -17.34 36.70
C VAL A 38 -0.49 -16.47 35.61
N ARG A 39 -1.03 -15.25 35.42
CA ARG A 39 -0.50 -14.29 34.46
C ARG A 39 0.92 -13.84 34.80
N ALA A 40 1.18 -13.49 36.06
CA ALA A 40 2.51 -13.10 36.53
C ALA A 40 3.54 -14.20 36.25
N LYS A 41 3.21 -15.46 36.58
CA LYS A 41 4.03 -16.62 36.23
C LYS A 41 4.29 -16.72 34.73
N THR A 42 3.25 -16.61 33.90
CA THR A 42 3.37 -16.71 32.44
C THR A 42 4.28 -15.65 31.85
N TYR A 43 4.20 -14.41 32.34
CA TYR A 43 5.08 -13.33 31.90
C TYR A 43 6.52 -13.50 32.39
N ALA A 44 6.72 -13.99 33.61
CA ALA A 44 8.05 -14.34 34.12
C ALA A 44 8.70 -15.47 33.28
N ASP A 45 7.94 -16.50 32.91
CA ASP A 45 8.41 -17.57 32.02
C ASP A 45 8.75 -17.03 30.62
N SER A 46 7.93 -16.10 30.10
CA SER A 46 8.16 -15.45 28.81
C SER A 46 9.46 -14.62 28.81
N LEU A 47 9.76 -13.92 29.91
CA LEU A 47 11.03 -13.21 30.09
C LEU A 47 12.22 -14.17 30.16
N SER A 48 12.08 -15.30 30.86
CA SER A 48 13.12 -16.33 30.93
C SER A 48 13.42 -16.94 29.55
N GLN A 49 12.37 -17.28 28.78
CA GLN A 49 12.52 -17.80 27.42
C GLN A 49 13.14 -16.77 26.46
N LEU A 50 12.78 -15.49 26.63
CA LEU A 50 13.37 -14.42 25.84
C LEU A 50 14.89 -14.35 26.09
N ARG A 51 15.32 -14.44 27.35
CA ARG A 51 16.75 -14.49 27.71
C ARG A 51 17.50 -15.64 27.03
N GLU A 52 16.89 -16.82 26.93
CA GLU A 52 17.49 -17.98 26.28
C GLU A 52 17.59 -17.84 24.75
N ARG A 53 16.75 -17.00 24.14
CA ARG A 53 16.67 -16.79 22.68
C ARG A 53 17.34 -15.52 22.19
N MET A 54 17.85 -14.68 23.10
CA MET A 54 18.53 -13.43 22.73
C MET A 54 19.87 -13.72 22.02
N ASN A 55 19.99 -13.21 20.80
CA ASN A 55 21.25 -13.07 20.07
C ASN A 55 21.52 -11.58 19.77
N GLU A 56 22.77 -11.21 19.46
CA GLU A 56 23.16 -9.81 19.20
C GLU A 56 22.30 -9.13 18.11
N TYR A 57 21.73 -9.93 17.20
CA TYR A 57 20.95 -9.47 16.06
C TYR A 57 19.43 -9.32 16.31
N THR A 58 18.93 -9.61 17.52
CA THR A 58 17.49 -9.47 17.89
C THR A 58 17.23 -8.49 19.03
N LEU A 59 18.24 -7.75 19.47
CA LEU A 59 18.20 -6.94 20.70
C LEU A 59 17.09 -5.87 20.70
N GLN A 60 16.76 -5.28 19.55
CA GLN A 60 15.67 -4.29 19.46
C GLN A 60 14.30 -4.91 19.70
N ASN A 61 13.98 -6.01 19.01
CA ASN A 61 12.71 -6.72 19.23
C ASN A 61 12.67 -7.39 20.60
N ALA A 62 13.81 -7.90 21.08
CA ALA A 62 13.93 -8.44 22.42
C ALA A 62 13.65 -7.36 23.48
N SER A 63 14.21 -6.16 23.37
CA SER A 63 13.92 -5.06 24.31
C SER A 63 12.43 -4.67 24.30
N LEU A 64 11.79 -4.61 23.14
CA LEU A 64 10.36 -4.33 23.03
C LEU A 64 9.50 -5.44 23.67
N HIS A 65 9.83 -6.71 23.43
CA HIS A 65 9.13 -7.84 24.03
C HIS A 65 9.36 -7.90 25.54
N ALA A 66 10.59 -7.68 26.00
CA ALA A 66 10.94 -7.60 27.42
C ALA A 66 10.13 -6.51 28.12
N GLN A 67 10.05 -5.32 27.52
CA GLN A 67 9.25 -4.22 28.05
C GLN A 67 7.77 -4.58 28.15
N ARG A 68 7.18 -5.18 27.11
CA ARG A 68 5.75 -5.59 27.13
C ARG A 68 5.45 -6.65 28.17
N TYR A 69 6.33 -7.65 28.30
CA TYR A 69 6.18 -8.69 29.32
C TYR A 69 6.36 -8.11 30.73
N LEU A 70 7.30 -7.19 30.91
CA LEU A 70 7.52 -6.52 32.18
C LEU A 70 6.35 -5.60 32.57
N ASP A 71 5.80 -4.84 31.63
CA ASP A 71 4.59 -4.03 31.84
C ASP A 71 3.41 -4.90 32.30
N SER A 72 3.23 -6.04 31.64
CA SER A 72 2.14 -6.97 31.96
C SER A 72 2.38 -7.71 33.29
N LEU A 73 3.64 -8.02 33.61
CA LEU A 73 4.06 -8.59 34.89
C LEU A 73 3.78 -7.60 36.02
N LEU A 74 4.15 -6.32 35.85
CA LEU A 74 3.92 -5.27 36.83
C LEU A 74 2.45 -5.16 37.20
N ILE A 75 1.58 -5.07 36.20
CA ILE A 75 0.11 -5.01 36.38
C ILE A 75 -0.37 -6.26 37.14
N SER A 76 0.12 -7.44 36.76
CA SER A 76 -0.31 -8.70 37.37
C SER A 76 0.14 -8.82 38.84
N VAL A 77 1.36 -8.37 39.17
CA VAL A 77 1.88 -8.40 40.55
C VAL A 77 1.14 -7.38 41.43
N GLN A 78 0.89 -6.17 40.93
CA GLN A 78 0.10 -5.16 41.64
C GLN A 78 -1.33 -5.65 41.94
N GLN A 79 -1.97 -6.33 40.98
CA GLN A 79 -3.30 -6.89 41.17
C GLN A 79 -3.32 -8.09 42.11
N LEU A 80 -2.27 -8.93 42.08
CA LEU A 80 -2.11 -10.04 43.01
C LEU A 80 -2.06 -9.55 44.47
N GLU A 81 -1.35 -8.45 44.73
CA GLU A 81 -1.30 -7.84 46.06
C GLU A 81 -2.65 -7.21 46.44
N ALA A 82 -3.23 -6.41 45.55
CA ALA A 82 -4.50 -5.73 45.80
C ALA A 82 -5.68 -6.69 46.05
N ASN A 83 -5.67 -7.86 45.39
CA ASN A 83 -6.70 -8.88 45.51
C ASN A 83 -6.38 -9.95 46.57
N ASN A 84 -5.22 -9.88 47.23
CA ASN A 84 -4.75 -10.86 48.20
C ASN A 84 -4.77 -12.31 47.68
N GLU A 85 -4.38 -12.50 46.40
CA GLU A 85 -4.46 -13.81 45.72
C GLU A 85 -3.47 -14.84 46.28
N LEU A 86 -2.40 -14.42 46.96
CA LEU A 86 -1.42 -15.33 47.57
C LEU A 86 -2.04 -16.28 48.59
N ALA A 87 -3.05 -15.84 49.33
CA ALA A 87 -3.76 -16.71 50.27
C ALA A 87 -4.49 -17.85 49.54
N ALA A 88 -5.11 -17.56 48.39
CA ALA A 88 -5.78 -18.56 47.56
C ALA A 88 -4.78 -19.53 46.90
N VAL A 89 -3.65 -19.01 46.40
CA VAL A 89 -2.54 -19.80 45.87
C VAL A 89 -2.00 -20.77 46.92
N ASN A 90 -1.74 -20.28 48.14
CA ASN A 90 -1.26 -21.10 49.24
C ASN A 90 -2.29 -22.15 49.68
N ALA A 91 -3.57 -21.80 49.73
CA ALA A 91 -4.64 -22.75 50.07
C ALA A 91 -4.72 -23.90 49.05
N PHE A 92 -4.72 -23.57 47.75
CA PHE A 92 -4.72 -24.57 46.67
C PHE A 92 -3.47 -25.44 46.76
N TRP A 93 -2.27 -24.83 46.82
CA TRP A 93 -1.02 -25.59 46.84
C TRP A 93 -0.91 -26.49 48.06
N ASN A 94 -1.33 -26.03 49.24
CA ASN A 94 -1.29 -26.86 50.44
C ASN A 94 -2.18 -28.09 50.31
N ALA A 95 -3.36 -27.97 49.70
CA ALA A 95 -4.24 -29.11 49.43
C ALA A 95 -3.56 -30.12 48.48
N GLU A 96 -3.00 -29.63 47.36
CA GLU A 96 -2.31 -30.47 46.39
C GLU A 96 -1.03 -31.10 46.95
N TYR A 97 -0.24 -30.36 47.72
CA TYR A 97 0.97 -30.85 48.36
C TYR A 97 0.67 -32.03 49.30
N GLN A 98 -0.43 -31.97 50.05
CA GLN A 98 -0.86 -33.11 50.90
C GLN A 98 -1.32 -34.31 50.07
N LYS A 99 -2.08 -34.10 48.99
CA LYS A 99 -2.47 -35.17 48.06
C LYS A 99 -1.23 -35.87 47.46
N ILE A 100 -0.26 -35.09 46.98
CA ILE A 100 0.97 -35.63 46.39
C ILE A 100 1.82 -36.34 47.45
N LEU A 101 1.90 -35.84 48.69
CA LEU A 101 2.57 -36.54 49.78
C LEU A 101 1.89 -37.86 50.13
N GLY A 102 0.55 -37.92 50.12
CA GLY A 102 -0.22 -39.14 50.26
C GLY A 102 0.14 -40.14 49.17
N PHE A 103 0.11 -39.70 47.92
CA PHE A 103 0.51 -40.49 46.76
C PHE A 103 1.95 -41.02 46.85
N ILE A 104 2.90 -40.19 47.28
CA ILE A 104 4.30 -40.60 47.52
C ILE A 104 4.38 -41.69 48.59
N LYS A 105 3.62 -41.57 49.68
CA LYS A 105 3.57 -42.59 50.75
C LYS A 105 3.01 -43.90 50.23
N ASP A 106 1.99 -43.85 49.38
CA ASP A 106 1.36 -45.04 48.83
C ASP A 106 2.27 -45.73 47.81
N ILE A 107 2.96 -44.99 46.93
CA ILE A 107 4.05 -45.56 46.12
C ILE A 107 5.10 -46.20 47.04
N LYS A 108 5.46 -45.55 48.15
CA LYS A 108 6.48 -46.08 49.07
C LYS A 108 6.12 -47.39 49.75
N ARG A 109 4.83 -47.73 49.81
CA ARG A 109 4.31 -49.00 50.36
C ARG A 109 4.29 -50.13 49.34
N THR A 110 4.54 -49.85 48.06
CA THR A 110 4.54 -50.84 46.98
C THR A 110 5.93 -51.45 46.71
N ASP A 111 5.98 -52.54 45.95
CA ASP A 111 7.23 -53.16 45.49
C ASP A 111 8.00 -52.27 44.49
N VAL A 112 7.35 -51.24 43.93
CA VAL A 112 7.90 -50.28 42.96
C VAL A 112 9.09 -49.50 43.51
N VAL A 113 9.17 -49.25 44.81
CA VAL A 113 10.32 -48.54 45.44
C VAL A 113 11.63 -49.26 45.17
N LYS A 114 11.61 -50.60 45.08
CA LYS A 114 12.82 -51.40 44.86
C LYS A 114 13.39 -51.25 43.44
N VAL A 115 12.58 -50.78 42.51
CA VAL A 115 12.92 -50.70 41.07
C VAL A 115 12.81 -49.28 40.50
N SER A 116 12.35 -48.30 41.29
CA SER A 116 12.13 -46.94 40.82
C SER A 116 12.29 -45.88 41.90
N SER A 117 13.03 -44.81 41.58
CA SER A 117 13.22 -43.62 42.43
C SER A 117 12.15 -42.55 42.23
N VAL A 118 11.01 -42.89 41.63
CA VAL A 118 9.95 -41.90 41.30
C VAL A 118 9.42 -41.19 42.54
N ALA A 119 9.17 -41.90 43.63
CA ALA A 119 8.68 -41.31 44.88
C ALA A 119 9.66 -40.29 45.49
N ASP A 120 10.96 -40.58 45.47
CA ASP A 120 11.99 -39.68 46.02
C ASP A 120 12.26 -38.48 45.11
N ARG A 121 12.22 -38.67 43.79
CA ARG A 121 12.31 -37.56 42.83
C ARG A 121 11.11 -36.63 42.93
N LEU A 122 9.90 -37.20 43.04
CA LEU A 122 8.68 -36.43 43.20
C LEU A 122 8.70 -35.65 44.51
N LYS A 123 9.11 -36.29 45.62
CA LYS A 123 9.29 -35.61 46.92
C LYS A 123 10.24 -34.41 46.82
N LYS A 124 11.44 -34.62 46.25
CA LYS A 124 12.41 -33.54 46.06
C LYS A 124 11.86 -32.40 45.20
N PHE A 125 11.07 -32.72 44.18
CA PHE A 125 10.47 -31.73 43.29
C PHE A 125 9.39 -30.90 44.00
N ILE A 126 8.44 -31.54 44.69
CA ILE A 126 7.38 -30.81 45.41
C ILE A 126 7.93 -30.01 46.60
N ASP A 127 8.96 -30.51 47.28
CA ASP A 127 9.58 -29.77 48.39
C ASP A 127 10.28 -28.49 47.90
N ARG A 128 10.81 -28.50 46.67
CA ARG A 128 11.35 -27.29 46.02
C ARG A 128 10.26 -26.28 45.72
N ILE A 129 9.13 -26.71 45.15
CA ILE A 129 8.00 -25.81 44.86
C ILE A 129 7.45 -25.22 46.17
N ASN A 130 7.26 -26.06 47.19
CA ASN A 130 6.79 -25.62 48.50
C ASN A 130 7.76 -24.61 49.16
N SER A 131 9.06 -24.81 48.99
CA SER A 131 10.06 -23.86 49.50
C SER A 131 9.99 -22.53 48.73
N ALA A 132 9.83 -22.56 47.41
CA ALA A 132 9.70 -21.36 46.58
C ALA A 132 8.43 -20.56 46.91
N LEU A 133 7.29 -21.24 47.13
CA LEU A 133 6.05 -20.58 47.54
C LEU A 133 6.16 -19.95 48.94
N LYS A 134 6.85 -20.60 49.88
CA LYS A 134 7.15 -19.99 51.19
C LYS A 134 8.01 -18.75 51.07
N THR A 135 8.99 -18.75 50.17
CA THR A 135 9.79 -17.54 49.89
C THR A 135 8.92 -16.44 49.30
N LEU A 136 7.99 -16.77 48.40
CA LEU A 136 7.07 -15.81 47.81
C LEU A 136 6.10 -15.22 48.84
N ASP A 137 5.58 -16.04 49.74
CA ASP A 137 4.69 -15.62 50.83
C ASP A 137 5.37 -14.65 51.81
N GLN A 138 6.70 -14.73 51.91
CA GLN A 138 7.54 -13.86 52.74
C GLN A 138 8.12 -12.67 51.95
N ALA A 139 7.88 -12.60 50.65
CA ALA A 139 8.45 -11.57 49.80
C ALA A 139 7.71 -10.23 50.01
N ASP A 140 8.48 -9.15 50.07
CA ASP A 140 7.93 -7.80 50.02
C ASP A 140 7.55 -7.48 48.57
N LEU A 141 6.24 -7.61 48.27
CA LEU A 141 5.72 -7.34 46.93
C LEU A 141 5.88 -5.87 46.52
N GLN A 142 5.81 -4.93 47.46
CA GLN A 142 6.00 -3.51 47.18
C GLN A 142 7.45 -3.23 46.78
N GLN A 143 8.40 -3.85 47.47
CA GLN A 143 9.80 -3.77 47.07
C GLN A 143 10.02 -4.37 45.67
N ASN A 144 9.44 -5.54 45.39
CA ASN A 144 9.56 -6.18 44.08
C ASN A 144 8.93 -5.31 42.96
N ILE A 145 7.79 -4.66 43.22
CA ILE A 145 7.18 -3.72 42.27
C ILE A 145 8.13 -2.56 41.97
N ALA A 146 8.73 -1.96 43.00
CA ALA A 146 9.69 -0.87 42.83
C ALA A 146 10.93 -1.29 42.00
N GLU A 147 11.45 -2.51 42.23
CA GLU A 147 12.55 -3.07 41.45
C GLU A 147 12.15 -3.29 39.98
N LEU A 148 10.94 -3.81 39.72
CA LEU A 148 10.41 -3.98 38.36
C LEU A 148 10.20 -2.65 37.64
N GLU A 149 9.75 -1.59 38.34
CA GLU A 149 9.64 -0.24 37.77
C GLU A 149 11.00 0.34 37.37
N GLN A 150 12.03 0.09 38.17
CA GLN A 150 13.40 0.50 37.87
C GLN A 150 13.92 -0.21 36.61
N GLU A 151 13.72 -1.53 36.51
CA GLU A 151 14.12 -2.31 35.33
C GLU A 151 13.34 -1.89 34.07
N ARG A 152 12.06 -1.52 34.22
CA ARG A 152 11.24 -0.98 33.13
C ARG A 152 11.82 0.32 32.59
N ALA A 153 12.22 1.23 33.48
CA ALA A 153 12.87 2.48 33.09
C ALA A 153 14.21 2.23 32.38
N ALA A 154 14.99 1.23 32.83
CA ALA A 154 16.23 0.84 32.19
C ALA A 154 16.00 0.28 30.76
N LEU A 155 15.00 -0.58 30.57
CA LEU A 155 14.63 -1.12 29.26
C LEU A 155 14.13 -0.04 28.29
N GLU A 156 13.35 0.93 28.77
CA GLU A 156 12.90 2.04 27.93
C GLU A 156 14.08 2.94 27.50
N ASN A 157 15.04 3.17 28.40
CA ASN A 157 16.26 3.90 28.07
C ASN A 157 17.12 3.14 27.02
N LEU A 158 17.23 1.82 27.15
CA LEU A 158 17.89 0.97 26.14
C LEU A 158 17.17 1.04 24.80
N ARG A 159 15.84 0.90 24.77
CA ARG A 159 15.02 0.97 23.55
C ARG A 159 15.19 2.32 22.84
N THR A 160 15.08 3.42 23.59
CA THR A 160 15.27 4.76 23.03
C THR A 160 16.69 4.98 22.53
N THR A 161 17.70 4.40 23.19
CA THR A 161 19.09 4.42 22.73
C THR A 161 19.26 3.70 21.40
N PHE A 162 18.67 2.51 21.22
CA PHE A 162 18.70 1.78 19.95
C PHE A 162 18.02 2.53 18.79
N LEU A 163 16.99 3.33 19.08
CA LEU A 163 16.25 4.11 18.08
C LEU A 163 16.91 5.44 17.71
N ARG A 164 18.04 5.82 18.34
CA ARG A 164 18.71 7.09 18.03
C ARG A 164 19.30 7.07 16.61
N PRO A 165 19.31 8.21 15.90
CA PRO A 165 19.91 8.34 14.57
C PRO A 165 21.38 7.87 14.51
N ASP A 166 22.13 8.07 15.58
CA ASP A 166 23.54 7.67 15.68
C ASP A 166 23.72 6.13 15.66
N ASN A 167 22.68 5.38 16.01
CA ASN A 167 22.63 3.92 15.99
C ASN A 167 21.86 3.36 14.78
N PHE A 168 21.52 4.23 13.82
CA PHE A 168 20.70 3.89 12.65
C PHE A 168 21.24 2.71 11.84
N MET A 169 22.57 2.58 11.72
CA MET A 169 23.22 1.47 11.02
C MET A 169 22.91 0.10 11.62
N LEU A 170 22.73 0.00 12.95
CA LEU A 170 22.38 -1.24 13.65
C LEU A 170 20.90 -1.62 13.40
N THR A 171 20.01 -0.63 13.39
CA THR A 171 18.59 -0.81 13.01
C THR A 171 18.40 -1.11 11.53
N GLN A 172 19.20 -0.48 10.65
CA GLN A 172 19.11 -0.66 9.21
C GLN A 172 19.64 -2.02 8.77
N SER A 173 20.69 -2.54 9.44
CA SER A 173 21.20 -3.90 9.16
C SER A 173 20.22 -5.00 9.59
N TYR A 174 19.39 -4.78 10.63
CA TYR A 174 18.26 -5.66 10.96
C TYR A 174 17.18 -5.66 9.87
N GLY A 175 16.80 -4.47 9.37
CA GLY A 175 15.89 -4.34 8.24
C GLY A 175 16.42 -5.01 6.97
N LEU A 176 17.71 -4.88 6.69
CA LEU A 176 18.39 -5.49 5.54
C LEU A 176 18.48 -7.02 5.61
N LEU A 177 18.58 -7.61 6.81
CA LEU A 177 18.66 -9.08 7.00
C LEU A 177 17.29 -9.78 6.94
N GLN A 178 16.17 -9.05 7.13
CA GLN A 178 14.82 -9.59 6.99
C GLN A 178 14.22 -9.42 5.60
N LEU A 179 14.74 -8.48 4.80
CA LEU A 179 14.42 -8.41 3.39
C LEU A 179 14.98 -9.66 2.72
N ASN A 180 14.14 -10.40 1.99
CA ASN A 180 14.65 -11.47 1.13
C ASN A 180 15.70 -10.85 0.17
N GLU A 181 16.65 -11.63 -0.36
CA GLU A 181 17.71 -11.09 -1.23
C GLU A 181 17.14 -10.22 -2.36
N THR A 182 15.94 -10.55 -2.85
CA THR A 182 15.22 -9.77 -3.86
C THR A 182 14.84 -8.37 -3.35
N ASP A 183 14.26 -8.26 -2.15
CA ASP A 183 13.81 -7.02 -1.51
C ASP A 183 14.98 -6.15 -1.04
N SER A 184 16.10 -6.74 -0.61
CA SER A 184 17.30 -5.98 -0.26
C SER A 184 17.96 -5.36 -1.50
N ILE A 185 17.79 -5.96 -2.68
CA ILE A 185 18.23 -5.37 -3.93
C ILE A 185 17.22 -4.26 -4.33
N LEU A 186 15.90 -4.48 -4.17
CA LEU A 186 14.83 -3.48 -4.39
C LEU A 186 15.02 -2.16 -3.62
N VAL A 187 15.44 -2.21 -2.36
CA VAL A 187 15.72 -0.99 -1.56
C VAL A 187 16.93 -0.19 -2.07
N LYS A 188 17.84 -0.82 -2.83
CA LYS A 188 19.02 -0.17 -3.44
C LYS A 188 18.82 0.24 -4.90
N PHE A 189 17.71 -0.15 -5.53
CA PHE A 189 17.33 0.27 -6.88
C PHE A 189 16.76 1.69 -6.86
N THR A 190 17.64 2.69 -6.80
CA THR A 190 17.29 4.08 -7.12
C THR A 190 17.73 4.38 -8.56
N GLU A 191 17.07 5.36 -9.21
CA GLU A 191 17.49 5.85 -10.54
C GLU A 191 18.98 6.23 -10.55
N GLU A 192 19.54 6.64 -9.41
CA GLU A 192 20.94 7.04 -9.28
C GLU A 192 21.96 5.91 -9.49
N ASN A 193 21.57 4.65 -9.21
CA ASN A 193 22.46 3.49 -9.19
C ASN A 193 22.25 2.53 -10.37
N LEU A 194 21.25 2.76 -11.24
CA LEU A 194 20.90 1.86 -12.33
C LEU A 194 21.17 2.47 -13.71
N THR A 195 22.43 2.40 -14.14
CA THR A 195 22.84 2.87 -15.47
C THR A 195 22.40 1.87 -16.55
N CYS A 196 21.79 2.35 -17.63
CA CYS A 196 21.50 1.52 -18.79
C CYS A 196 22.80 1.30 -19.58
N PRO A 197 23.34 0.06 -19.60
CA PRO A 197 24.63 -0.24 -20.25
C PRO A 197 24.57 -0.08 -21.77
N ASP A 198 23.36 0.03 -22.31
CA ASP A 198 23.11 0.05 -23.74
C ASP A 198 23.03 1.45 -24.36
N THR A 199 23.19 2.51 -23.58
CA THR A 199 23.11 3.89 -24.10
C THR A 199 24.46 4.34 -24.68
N LEU A 200 24.45 5.03 -25.82
CA LEU A 200 25.68 5.46 -26.54
C LEU A 200 26.62 6.29 -25.67
N ASP A 201 26.08 7.02 -24.70
CA ASP A 201 26.82 7.88 -23.79
C ASP A 201 27.13 7.22 -22.44
N GLY A 202 26.60 6.02 -22.17
CA GLY A 202 26.81 5.27 -20.91
C GLY A 202 26.32 5.98 -19.64
N ILE A 203 25.54 7.06 -19.75
CA ILE A 203 25.14 7.93 -18.64
C ILE A 203 23.62 7.86 -18.37
N GLN A 204 22.81 7.41 -19.33
CA GLN A 204 21.36 7.36 -19.15
C GLN A 204 20.98 6.20 -18.22
N ARG A 205 20.15 6.53 -17.22
CA ARG A 205 19.71 5.61 -16.17
C ARG A 205 18.37 4.98 -16.54
N TYR A 206 18.13 3.76 -16.06
CA TYR A 206 16.79 3.17 -16.11
C TYR A 206 15.82 4.02 -15.28
N ILE A 207 14.60 4.19 -15.79
CA ILE A 207 13.53 4.85 -15.02
C ILE A 207 12.93 3.79 -14.11
N VAL A 208 12.93 4.07 -12.81
CA VAL A 208 12.42 3.14 -11.79
C VAL A 208 11.26 3.81 -11.08
N ALA A 209 10.05 3.31 -11.30
CA ALA A 209 8.84 3.85 -10.71
C ALA A 209 8.17 2.79 -9.83
N PHE A 210 7.84 3.18 -8.60
CA PHE A 210 6.91 2.45 -7.76
C PHE A 210 5.49 2.84 -8.15
N LYS A 211 4.64 1.85 -8.43
CA LYS A 211 3.23 2.13 -8.66
C LYS A 211 2.58 2.52 -7.33
N GLU A 212 1.89 3.65 -7.30
CA GLU A 212 1.29 4.19 -6.07
C GLU A 212 0.30 3.16 -5.46
N GLY A 213 0.55 2.76 -4.21
CA GLY A 213 -0.24 1.73 -3.52
C GLY A 213 0.03 0.27 -3.91
N SER A 214 1.06 -0.02 -4.72
CA SER A 214 1.53 -1.38 -5.03
C SER A 214 2.97 -1.62 -4.59
N ALA A 215 3.31 -2.89 -4.34
CA ALA A 215 4.69 -3.35 -4.16
C ALA A 215 5.41 -3.60 -5.51
N ASP A 216 4.73 -3.40 -6.64
CA ASP A 216 5.29 -3.64 -7.97
C ASP A 216 6.30 -2.55 -8.38
N LEU A 217 7.49 -3.00 -8.78
CA LEU A 217 8.54 -2.17 -9.37
C LEU A 217 8.39 -2.15 -10.89
N THR A 218 8.26 -0.96 -11.48
CA THR A 218 8.36 -0.79 -12.94
C THR A 218 9.75 -0.27 -13.27
N VAL A 219 10.50 -1.04 -14.07
CA VAL A 219 11.82 -0.64 -14.57
C VAL A 219 11.73 -0.46 -16.08
N GLU A 220 11.92 0.78 -16.55
CA GLU A 220 11.78 1.14 -17.96
C GLU A 220 13.14 1.49 -18.58
N CYS A 221 13.43 0.91 -19.74
CA CYS A 221 14.68 1.13 -20.46
C CYS A 221 14.62 2.42 -21.30
N PRO A 222 15.52 3.40 -21.08
CA PRO A 222 15.46 4.69 -21.77
C PRO A 222 15.62 4.56 -23.29
N ASN A 223 16.39 3.58 -23.78
CA ASN A 223 16.52 3.33 -25.23
C ASN A 223 15.21 2.87 -25.87
N LEU A 224 14.46 2.02 -25.17
CA LEU A 224 13.19 1.51 -25.64
C LEU A 224 12.12 2.62 -25.59
N LEU A 225 12.13 3.43 -24.54
CA LEU A 225 11.25 4.60 -24.41
C LEU A 225 11.52 5.65 -25.48
N ASN A 226 12.78 5.97 -25.76
CA ASN A 226 13.13 6.95 -26.80
C ASN A 226 12.66 6.47 -28.18
N ARG A 227 12.91 5.20 -28.51
CA ARG A 227 12.47 4.62 -29.78
C ARG A 227 10.95 4.58 -29.92
N LEU A 228 10.24 4.16 -28.87
CA LEU A 228 8.78 4.17 -28.84
C LEU A 228 8.26 5.60 -29.02
N HIS A 229 8.80 6.56 -28.29
CA HIS A 229 8.39 7.96 -28.37
C HIS A 229 8.64 8.54 -29.77
N GLU A 230 9.80 8.28 -30.38
CA GLU A 230 10.08 8.69 -31.78
C GLU A 230 9.08 8.08 -32.77
N GLN A 231 8.74 6.80 -32.60
CA GLN A 231 7.72 6.13 -33.42
C GLN A 231 6.34 6.77 -33.19
N LEU A 232 5.90 6.94 -31.94
CA LEU A 232 4.60 7.52 -31.62
C LEU A 232 4.48 8.97 -32.08
N VAL A 233 5.53 9.79 -31.94
CA VAL A 233 5.54 11.18 -32.44
C VAL A 233 5.39 11.20 -33.96
N SER A 234 6.09 10.30 -34.67
CA SER A 234 5.95 10.16 -36.13
C SER A 234 4.53 9.74 -36.54
N LEU A 235 3.95 8.76 -35.83
CA LEU A 235 2.62 8.22 -36.12
C LEU A 235 1.48 9.17 -35.75
N THR A 236 1.66 10.00 -34.72
CA THR A 236 0.67 10.99 -34.28
C THR A 236 0.79 12.34 -34.99
N SER A 237 1.91 12.60 -35.68
CA SER A 237 2.14 13.86 -36.41
C SER A 237 1.01 14.21 -37.40
N PRO A 238 0.49 13.29 -38.25
CA PRO A 238 -0.65 13.57 -39.11
C PRO A 238 -1.94 13.90 -38.34
N LEU A 239 -2.04 13.46 -37.09
CA LEU A 239 -3.21 13.65 -36.23
C LEU A 239 -3.16 14.97 -35.46
N GLN A 240 -2.06 15.74 -35.51
CA GLN A 240 -1.91 16.99 -34.76
C GLN A 240 -2.81 18.12 -35.30
N GLN A 241 -3.15 18.08 -36.59
CA GLN A 241 -3.83 19.17 -37.30
C GLN A 241 -5.24 18.78 -37.75
N LEU A 242 -5.88 17.82 -37.07
CA LEU A 242 -7.26 17.45 -37.40
C LEU A 242 -8.18 18.64 -37.18
N SER A 243 -8.99 18.95 -38.20
CA SER A 243 -9.95 20.06 -38.18
C SER A 243 -10.93 19.96 -36.99
N LEU A 244 -11.26 18.73 -36.59
CA LEU A 244 -12.17 18.42 -35.49
C LEU A 244 -11.78 19.04 -34.14
N TYR A 245 -10.48 19.23 -33.87
CA TYR A 245 -10.03 19.81 -32.60
C TYR A 245 -10.49 21.26 -32.44
N ASP A 246 -10.38 22.05 -33.50
CA ASP A 246 -10.78 23.45 -33.49
C ASP A 246 -12.30 23.56 -33.37
N HIS A 247 -13.05 22.67 -34.02
CA HIS A 247 -14.50 22.62 -33.91
C HIS A 247 -14.98 22.22 -32.51
N GLY A 248 -14.33 21.23 -31.87
CA GLY A 248 -14.60 20.87 -30.47
C GLY A 248 -14.39 22.06 -29.52
N ALA A 249 -13.28 22.78 -29.68
CA ALA A 249 -12.99 23.98 -28.89
C ALA A 249 -14.01 25.11 -29.14
N LYS A 250 -14.42 25.34 -30.39
CA LYS A 250 -15.46 26.33 -30.75
C LYS A 250 -16.83 25.99 -30.14
N ILE A 251 -17.23 24.72 -30.12
CA ILE A 251 -18.48 24.27 -29.48
C ILE A 251 -18.43 24.63 -28.00
N ARG A 252 -17.35 24.27 -27.31
CA ARG A 252 -17.19 24.58 -25.89
C ARG A 252 -17.23 26.09 -25.62
N ALA A 253 -16.51 26.88 -26.42
CA ALA A 253 -16.49 28.33 -26.32
C ALA A 253 -17.88 28.95 -26.54
N SER A 254 -18.70 28.39 -27.44
CA SER A 254 -20.07 28.85 -27.68
C SER A 254 -20.99 28.58 -26.47
N LEU A 255 -20.86 27.42 -25.84
CA LEU A 255 -21.59 27.09 -24.61
C LEU A 255 -21.15 27.99 -23.44
N ASP A 256 -19.85 28.18 -23.26
CA ASP A 256 -19.30 29.05 -22.21
C ASP A 256 -19.72 30.53 -22.44
N SER A 257 -19.76 30.99 -23.69
CA SER A 257 -20.29 32.31 -24.06
C SER A 257 -21.77 32.46 -23.71
N THR A 258 -22.57 31.42 -23.96
CA THR A 258 -23.99 31.39 -23.58
C THR A 258 -24.16 31.50 -22.07
N LEU A 259 -23.38 30.75 -21.29
CA LEU A 259 -23.39 30.83 -19.82
C LEU A 259 -22.97 32.21 -19.31
N ALA A 260 -21.94 32.80 -19.90
CA ALA A 260 -21.49 34.15 -19.56
C ALA A 260 -22.57 35.21 -19.86
N PHE A 261 -23.27 35.08 -20.99
CA PHE A 261 -24.39 35.95 -21.36
C PHE A 261 -25.56 35.80 -20.38
N MET A 262 -25.90 34.55 -20.04
CA MET A 262 -26.90 34.23 -19.02
C MET A 262 -26.56 34.87 -17.67
N GLU A 263 -25.31 34.79 -17.24
CA GLU A 263 -24.83 35.40 -15.99
C GLU A 263 -24.91 36.93 -16.01
N ASP A 264 -24.54 37.59 -17.11
CA ASP A 264 -24.64 39.05 -17.25
C ASP A 264 -26.09 39.52 -17.15
N ILE A 265 -27.01 38.87 -17.86
CA ILE A 265 -28.45 39.17 -17.80
C ILE A 265 -28.98 38.96 -16.38
N LYS A 266 -28.62 37.85 -15.75
CA LYS A 266 -29.01 37.54 -14.37
C LYS A 266 -28.60 38.64 -13.41
N ARG A 267 -27.37 39.14 -13.51
CA ARG A 267 -26.85 40.24 -12.69
C ARG A 267 -27.53 41.58 -13.01
N ARG A 268 -27.58 41.96 -14.28
CA ARG A 268 -28.11 43.24 -14.75
C ARG A 268 -29.57 43.44 -14.36
N TYR A 269 -30.39 42.41 -14.48
CA TYR A 269 -31.82 42.46 -14.19
C TYR A 269 -32.21 41.87 -12.83
N LYS A 270 -31.23 41.55 -11.98
CA LYS A 270 -31.43 41.00 -10.63
C LYS A 270 -32.35 39.78 -10.60
N LEU A 271 -32.16 38.85 -11.56
CA LEU A 271 -33.00 37.67 -11.71
C LEU A 271 -32.84 36.66 -10.56
N ASN A 272 -31.82 36.81 -9.71
CA ASN A 272 -31.60 36.00 -8.50
C ASN A 272 -32.79 35.97 -7.52
N LYS A 273 -33.73 36.92 -7.63
CA LYS A 273 -34.94 36.98 -6.79
C LYS A 273 -36.04 36.02 -7.23
N TYR A 274 -35.92 35.43 -8.43
CA TYR A 274 -36.92 34.52 -8.99
C TYR A 274 -36.36 33.11 -9.00
N GLN A 275 -36.84 32.29 -8.06
CA GLN A 275 -36.28 30.98 -7.77
C GLN A 275 -36.32 30.02 -8.98
N ASP A 276 -37.41 30.00 -9.72
CA ASP A 276 -37.58 29.10 -10.87
C ASP A 276 -36.58 29.40 -12.00
N ILE A 277 -36.35 30.69 -12.28
CA ILE A 277 -35.34 31.13 -13.25
C ILE A 277 -33.94 30.72 -12.77
N LEU A 278 -33.63 30.98 -11.49
CA LEU A 278 -32.32 30.66 -10.92
C LEU A 278 -32.04 29.14 -10.94
N LEU A 279 -33.05 28.33 -10.63
CA LEU A 279 -32.94 26.87 -10.63
C LEU A 279 -32.65 26.37 -12.05
N GLU A 280 -33.45 26.78 -13.04
CA GLU A 280 -33.26 26.34 -14.43
C GLU A 280 -31.89 26.79 -14.98
N MET A 281 -31.44 28.02 -14.66
CA MET A 281 -30.10 28.49 -15.04
C MET A 281 -28.98 27.60 -14.46
N LYS A 282 -29.11 27.15 -13.20
CA LYS A 282 -28.13 26.24 -12.57
C LYS A 282 -28.17 24.85 -13.19
N GLU A 283 -29.35 24.35 -13.54
CA GLU A 283 -29.49 23.06 -14.21
C GLU A 283 -28.87 23.09 -15.61
N ILE A 284 -29.03 24.19 -16.35
CA ILE A 284 -28.38 24.41 -17.65
C ILE A 284 -26.87 24.46 -17.49
N ASP A 285 -26.36 25.21 -16.52
CA ASP A 285 -24.92 25.30 -16.23
C ASP A 285 -24.31 23.92 -15.93
N ALA A 286 -24.95 23.14 -15.05
CA ALA A 286 -24.50 21.79 -14.74
C ALA A 286 -24.55 20.84 -15.94
N ASP A 287 -25.60 20.92 -16.76
CA ASP A 287 -25.77 20.06 -17.94
C ASP A 287 -24.81 20.45 -19.08
N PHE A 288 -24.45 21.72 -19.22
CA PHE A 288 -23.43 22.17 -20.17
C PHE A 288 -22.05 21.63 -19.79
N HIS A 289 -21.71 21.71 -18.50
CA HIS A 289 -20.42 21.22 -18.02
C HIS A 289 -20.31 19.70 -18.06
N GLN A 290 -21.31 18.97 -17.56
CA GLN A 290 -21.23 17.51 -17.40
C GLN A 290 -21.85 16.73 -18.55
N GLY A 291 -22.78 17.33 -19.29
CA GLY A 291 -23.54 16.65 -20.34
C GLY A 291 -22.78 16.57 -21.66
N LEU A 292 -21.93 17.55 -21.96
CA LEU A 292 -21.14 17.56 -23.19
C LEU A 292 -20.02 16.51 -23.17
N ASP A 293 -19.32 16.36 -22.03
CA ASP A 293 -18.26 15.37 -21.86
C ASP A 293 -18.76 13.91 -21.94
N LYS A 294 -20.07 13.71 -21.85
CA LYS A 294 -20.73 12.41 -22.02
C LYS A 294 -21.11 12.09 -23.47
N VAL A 295 -21.05 13.08 -24.36
CA VAL A 295 -21.29 12.87 -25.80
C VAL A 295 -20.08 12.15 -26.38
N LEU A 296 -20.28 10.97 -26.98
CA LEU A 296 -19.19 10.11 -27.42
C LEU A 296 -18.27 10.83 -28.42
N LEU A 297 -18.85 11.51 -29.41
CA LEU A 297 -18.08 12.27 -30.40
C LEU A 297 -17.17 13.31 -29.74
N TYR A 298 -17.74 14.18 -28.89
CA TYR A 298 -17.01 15.25 -28.24
C TYR A 298 -15.92 14.71 -27.31
N ARG A 299 -16.25 13.66 -26.55
CA ARG A 299 -15.30 12.97 -25.68
C ARG A 299 -14.14 12.41 -26.47
N TYR A 300 -14.40 11.69 -27.56
CA TYR A 300 -13.35 11.09 -28.37
C TYR A 300 -12.45 12.12 -29.05
N ILE A 301 -12.99 13.25 -29.51
CA ILE A 301 -12.18 14.36 -30.03
C ILE A 301 -11.24 14.89 -28.93
N THR A 302 -11.77 15.05 -27.72
CA THR A 302 -11.00 15.55 -26.57
C THR A 302 -9.94 14.54 -26.14
N ASP A 303 -10.28 13.26 -26.02
CA ASP A 303 -9.37 12.18 -25.66
C ASP A 303 -8.24 12.04 -26.68
N LEU A 304 -8.56 12.11 -27.98
CA LEU A 304 -7.57 12.05 -29.05
C LEU A 304 -6.62 13.24 -29.00
N LYS A 305 -7.14 14.45 -28.80
CA LYS A 305 -6.32 15.65 -28.64
C LYS A 305 -5.38 15.51 -27.43
N ASN A 306 -5.92 15.11 -26.28
CA ASN A 306 -5.14 14.90 -25.06
C ASN A 306 -4.05 13.83 -25.25
N PHE A 307 -4.37 12.73 -25.94
CA PHE A 307 -3.41 11.69 -26.28
C PHE A 307 -2.27 12.24 -27.15
N VAL A 308 -2.61 12.93 -28.25
CA VAL A 308 -1.62 13.52 -29.16
C VAL A 308 -0.73 14.52 -28.43
N ASP A 309 -1.31 15.40 -27.61
CA ASP A 309 -0.57 16.40 -26.82
C ASP A 309 0.34 15.73 -25.76
N THR A 310 -0.14 14.65 -25.11
CA THR A 310 0.64 13.89 -24.12
C THR A 310 1.81 13.17 -24.76
N VAL A 311 1.64 12.57 -25.95
CA VAL A 311 2.71 11.90 -26.69
C VAL A 311 3.85 12.86 -27.04
N GLN A 312 3.59 14.17 -27.21
CA GLN A 312 4.65 15.14 -27.48
C GLN A 312 5.55 15.44 -26.28
N THR A 313 5.08 15.19 -25.06
CA THR A 313 5.75 15.63 -23.83
C THR A 313 6.20 14.48 -22.93
N GLU A 314 5.50 13.34 -22.99
CA GLU A 314 5.76 12.19 -22.15
C GLU A 314 6.43 11.05 -22.92
N LYS A 315 7.37 10.37 -22.25
CA LYS A 315 8.13 9.25 -22.80
C LYS A 315 7.91 7.95 -22.04
N LYS A 316 7.36 8.01 -20.82
CA LYS A 316 7.17 6.85 -19.94
C LYS A 316 6.14 5.89 -20.49
N LEU A 317 6.51 4.62 -20.60
CA LEU A 317 5.62 3.58 -21.12
C LEU A 317 4.44 3.33 -20.16
N SER A 318 4.68 3.41 -18.85
CA SER A 318 3.64 3.30 -17.82
C SER A 318 2.52 4.33 -17.94
N VAL A 319 2.82 5.53 -18.48
CA VAL A 319 1.84 6.58 -18.73
C VAL A 319 1.21 6.41 -20.11
N LEU A 320 2.02 6.15 -21.14
CA LEU A 320 1.54 6.07 -22.52
C LEU A 320 0.72 4.81 -22.79
N LYS A 321 1.03 3.68 -22.15
CA LYS A 321 0.32 2.40 -22.36
C LYS A 321 -1.20 2.51 -22.13
N PRO A 322 -1.70 2.94 -20.95
CA PRO A 322 -3.14 3.04 -20.74
C PRO A 322 -3.79 4.03 -21.71
N LEU A 323 -3.11 5.14 -22.02
CA LEU A 323 -3.62 6.11 -22.99
C LEU A 323 -3.72 5.54 -24.41
N ILE A 324 -2.76 4.71 -24.83
CA ILE A 324 -2.82 4.01 -26.11
C ILE A 324 -3.98 3.02 -26.10
N GLU A 325 -4.09 2.18 -25.06
CA GLU A 325 -5.17 1.18 -24.95
C GLU A 325 -6.56 1.85 -24.99
N ASP A 326 -6.72 3.01 -24.34
CA ASP A 326 -7.96 3.77 -24.31
C ASP A 326 -8.29 4.46 -25.65
N ILE A 327 -7.27 4.86 -26.45
CA ILE A 327 -7.49 5.67 -27.66
C ILE A 327 -7.74 4.86 -28.94
N LEU A 328 -7.38 3.57 -28.99
CA LEU A 328 -7.54 2.74 -30.21
C LEU A 328 -9.00 2.70 -30.70
N ASN A 329 -9.96 2.47 -29.79
CA ASN A 329 -11.39 2.43 -30.14
C ASN A 329 -11.96 3.80 -30.53
N PRO A 330 -11.66 4.90 -29.79
CA PRO A 330 -11.97 6.26 -30.22
C PRO A 330 -11.49 6.60 -31.64
N MET A 331 -10.27 6.21 -32.02
CA MET A 331 -9.74 6.47 -33.36
C MET A 331 -10.58 5.82 -34.45
N ASP A 332 -10.90 4.53 -34.30
CA ASP A 332 -11.74 3.78 -35.25
C ASP A 332 -13.16 4.38 -35.35
N THR A 333 -13.71 4.78 -34.19
CA THR A 333 -15.06 5.36 -34.14
C THR A 333 -15.09 6.75 -34.77
N LEU A 334 -14.08 7.58 -34.53
CA LEU A 334 -13.96 8.89 -35.16
C LEU A 334 -13.76 8.77 -36.66
N ALA A 335 -12.90 7.87 -37.13
CA ALA A 335 -12.70 7.62 -38.56
C ALA A 335 -14.03 7.25 -39.25
N ALA A 336 -14.76 6.28 -38.70
CA ALA A 336 -16.04 5.86 -39.25
C ALA A 336 -17.10 6.98 -39.26
N ARG A 337 -17.08 7.88 -38.27
CA ARG A 337 -18.02 9.01 -38.19
C ARG A 337 -17.67 10.12 -39.18
N ILE A 338 -16.39 10.42 -39.37
CA ILE A 338 -15.93 11.36 -40.41
C ILE A 338 -16.35 10.86 -41.79
N GLU A 339 -16.12 9.58 -42.10
CA GLU A 339 -16.52 8.98 -43.38
C GLU A 339 -18.03 9.05 -43.64
N ARG A 340 -18.83 8.87 -42.59
CA ARG A 340 -20.29 8.85 -42.68
C ARG A 340 -20.95 10.22 -42.54
N GLY A 341 -20.22 11.26 -42.16
CA GLY A 341 -20.83 12.54 -41.82
C GLY A 341 -21.73 12.48 -40.58
N ASP A 342 -21.45 11.57 -39.65
CA ASP A 342 -22.34 11.24 -38.53
C ASP A 342 -21.99 12.02 -37.26
N LEU A 343 -22.80 13.02 -36.97
CA LEU A 343 -22.74 13.88 -35.79
C LEU A 343 -23.94 13.67 -34.85
N HIS A 344 -24.70 12.58 -35.03
CA HIS A 344 -26.07 12.48 -34.50
C HIS A 344 -26.18 12.64 -32.97
N ASP A 345 -25.28 12.04 -32.19
CA ASP A 345 -25.29 12.14 -30.73
C ASP A 345 -24.97 13.56 -30.22
N LEU A 346 -24.09 14.27 -30.91
CA LEU A 346 -23.78 15.68 -30.64
C LEU A 346 -24.96 16.57 -31.03
N GLU A 347 -25.52 16.40 -32.23
CA GLU A 347 -26.70 17.12 -32.70
C GLU A 347 -27.88 16.91 -31.74
N GLU A 348 -28.14 15.68 -31.31
CA GLU A 348 -29.20 15.34 -30.34
C GLU A 348 -28.98 16.06 -29.01
N LYS A 349 -27.77 15.99 -28.44
CA LYS A 349 -27.48 16.62 -27.15
C LYS A 349 -27.57 18.14 -27.22
N LEU A 350 -27.10 18.75 -28.30
CA LEU A 350 -27.24 20.19 -28.53
C LEU A 350 -28.72 20.58 -28.71
N ASN A 351 -29.51 19.80 -29.45
CA ASN A 351 -30.95 20.04 -29.52
C ASN A 351 -31.63 19.98 -28.14
N GLN A 352 -31.25 19.05 -27.26
CA GLN A 352 -31.73 18.98 -25.88
C GLN A 352 -31.35 20.23 -25.06
N PHE A 353 -30.11 20.72 -25.21
CA PHE A 353 -29.67 21.98 -24.60
C PHE A 353 -30.49 23.18 -25.10
N GLY A 354 -30.71 23.27 -26.41
CA GLY A 354 -31.54 24.31 -27.02
C GLY A 354 -32.97 24.32 -26.47
N GLN A 355 -33.60 23.16 -26.35
CA GLN A 355 -34.94 23.02 -25.77
C GLN A 355 -34.99 23.50 -24.31
N ARG A 356 -33.96 23.22 -23.51
CA ARG A 356 -33.84 23.72 -22.13
C ARG A 356 -33.70 25.24 -22.07
N ILE A 357 -32.94 25.84 -22.99
CA ILE A 357 -32.81 27.30 -23.05
C ILE A 357 -34.13 27.96 -23.50
N GLN A 358 -34.84 27.39 -24.48
CA GLN A 358 -36.17 27.88 -24.87
C GLN A 358 -37.19 27.77 -23.73
N LYS A 359 -37.08 26.71 -22.91
CA LYS A 359 -37.88 26.56 -21.69
C LYS A 359 -37.54 27.66 -20.69
N LEU A 360 -36.26 27.99 -20.48
CA LEU A 360 -35.84 29.12 -19.65
C LEU A 360 -36.43 30.45 -20.16
N ASP A 361 -36.36 30.72 -21.47
CA ASP A 361 -36.99 31.91 -22.08
C ASP A 361 -38.49 31.96 -21.80
N SER A 362 -39.16 30.81 -21.86
CA SER A 362 -40.59 30.68 -21.53
C SER A 362 -40.88 30.92 -20.04
N ILE A 363 -40.02 30.45 -19.14
CA ILE A 363 -40.12 30.70 -17.70
C ILE A 363 -39.96 32.19 -17.40
N VAL A 364 -38.96 32.86 -18.00
CA VAL A 364 -38.80 34.33 -17.88
C VAL A 364 -40.04 35.06 -18.40
N ALA A 365 -40.61 34.59 -19.52
CA ALA A 365 -41.83 35.12 -20.09
C ALA A 365 -43.10 34.83 -19.26
N ALA A 366 -43.11 33.82 -18.39
CA ALA A 366 -44.24 33.52 -17.51
C ALA A 366 -44.12 34.17 -16.12
N THR A 367 -42.88 34.36 -15.64
CA THR A 367 -42.59 34.88 -14.29
C THR A 367 -43.14 36.30 -14.12
N PRO A 368 -43.71 36.65 -12.94
CA PRO A 368 -44.27 37.98 -12.64
C PRO A 368 -43.17 39.04 -12.40
N ILE A 369 -42.32 39.27 -13.40
CA ILE A 369 -41.32 40.33 -13.44
C ILE A 369 -42.02 41.65 -13.82
N PRO A 370 -41.68 42.81 -13.21
CA PRO A 370 -42.22 44.10 -13.61
C PRO A 370 -42.13 44.32 -15.13
N ALA A 371 -43.24 44.65 -15.79
CA ALA A 371 -43.35 44.67 -17.25
C ALA A 371 -42.28 45.55 -17.94
N ARG A 372 -41.88 46.66 -17.31
CA ARG A 372 -40.81 47.55 -17.78
C ARG A 372 -39.45 46.85 -17.86
N ILE A 373 -39.13 46.01 -16.87
CA ILE A 373 -37.88 45.25 -16.80
C ILE A 373 -37.95 44.07 -17.77
N LYS A 374 -39.08 43.35 -17.78
CA LYS A 374 -39.28 42.17 -18.62
C LYS A 374 -39.07 42.42 -20.11
N ARG A 375 -39.53 43.57 -20.63
CA ARG A 375 -39.32 43.98 -22.03
C ARG A 375 -37.86 44.25 -22.41
N GLN A 376 -36.99 44.44 -21.41
CA GLN A 376 -35.56 44.73 -21.60
C GLN A 376 -34.70 43.47 -21.49
N ILE A 377 -35.25 42.36 -20.96
CA ILE A 377 -34.54 41.09 -20.88
C ILE A 377 -34.52 40.48 -22.28
N PRO A 378 -33.34 40.34 -22.93
CA PRO A 378 -33.26 39.65 -24.20
C PRO A 378 -33.47 38.14 -24.00
N GLN A 379 -33.90 37.45 -25.06
CA GLN A 379 -33.96 35.99 -25.07
C GLN A 379 -32.55 35.39 -25.04
N PHE A 380 -32.41 34.25 -24.38
CA PHE A 380 -31.14 33.53 -24.28
C PHE A 380 -30.88 32.65 -25.51
N TYR A 381 -31.94 32.06 -26.09
CA TYR A 381 -31.80 31.11 -27.20
C TYR A 381 -31.03 31.65 -28.42
N PRO A 382 -31.21 32.92 -28.88
CA PRO A 382 -30.46 33.43 -30.03
C PRO A 382 -28.93 33.48 -29.83
N GLN A 383 -28.46 33.61 -28.59
CA GLN A 383 -27.02 33.52 -28.30
C GLN A 383 -26.53 32.07 -28.40
N TYR A 384 -27.34 31.12 -27.90
CA TYR A 384 -27.06 29.69 -27.93
C TYR A 384 -27.09 29.10 -29.35
N GLU A 385 -28.04 29.52 -30.18
CA GLU A 385 -28.27 28.99 -31.53
C GLU A 385 -27.03 29.06 -32.43
N GLN A 386 -26.09 29.97 -32.13
CA GLN A 386 -24.78 30.07 -32.78
C GLN A 386 -23.95 28.79 -32.68
N VAL A 387 -24.23 27.89 -31.73
CA VAL A 387 -23.53 26.59 -31.65
C VAL A 387 -23.82 25.72 -32.87
N PHE A 388 -25.02 25.81 -33.46
CA PHE A 388 -25.39 24.99 -34.61
C PHE A 388 -24.63 25.39 -35.87
N SER A 389 -24.23 26.65 -36.04
CA SER A 389 -23.36 27.03 -37.15
C SER A 389 -21.97 26.40 -37.02
N VAL A 390 -21.47 26.23 -35.79
CA VAL A 390 -20.19 25.52 -35.55
C VAL A 390 -20.31 24.03 -35.91
N VAL A 391 -21.45 23.41 -35.62
CA VAL A 391 -21.73 22.01 -35.99
C VAL A 391 -21.83 21.84 -37.50
N GLU A 392 -22.50 22.75 -38.19
CA GLU A 392 -22.56 22.74 -39.66
C GLU A 392 -21.19 22.97 -40.29
N GLU A 393 -20.37 23.90 -39.74
CA GLU A 393 -18.97 24.06 -40.15
C GLU A 393 -18.17 22.77 -39.95
N MET A 394 -18.35 22.11 -38.80
CA MET A 394 -17.67 20.84 -38.49
C MET A 394 -18.07 19.74 -39.47
N LYS A 395 -19.36 19.63 -39.82
CA LYS A 395 -19.85 18.66 -40.80
C LYS A 395 -19.29 18.92 -42.20
N ALA A 396 -19.18 20.20 -42.56
CA ALA A 396 -18.61 20.62 -43.84
C ALA A 396 -17.08 20.47 -43.90
N SER A 397 -16.39 20.42 -42.75
CA SER A 397 -14.93 20.27 -42.66
C SER A 397 -14.46 18.82 -42.75
N PHE A 398 -15.37 17.84 -42.72
CA PHE A 398 -15.02 16.42 -42.77
C PHE A 398 -14.27 16.08 -44.06
N ASP A 399 -12.99 15.79 -43.91
CA ASP A 399 -12.12 15.34 -44.98
C ASP A 399 -11.90 13.82 -44.87
N PRO A 400 -12.24 13.02 -45.91
CA PRO A 400 -11.90 11.60 -45.95
C PRO A 400 -10.41 11.30 -45.68
N ARG A 401 -9.50 12.24 -45.95
CA ARG A 401 -8.07 12.09 -45.64
C ARG A 401 -7.80 12.05 -44.14
N GLU A 402 -8.58 12.76 -43.33
CA GLU A 402 -8.48 12.73 -41.86
C GLU A 402 -8.93 11.37 -41.31
N ALA A 403 -10.03 10.82 -41.87
CA ALA A 403 -10.48 9.47 -41.52
C ALA A 403 -9.45 8.40 -41.91
N GLN A 404 -8.81 8.56 -43.07
CA GLN A 404 -7.74 7.68 -43.52
C GLN A 404 -6.52 7.78 -42.59
N ALA A 405 -6.11 8.98 -42.19
CA ALA A 405 -5.00 9.18 -41.27
C ALA A 405 -5.25 8.48 -39.91
N LEU A 406 -6.47 8.57 -39.37
CA LEU A 406 -6.87 7.85 -38.16
C LEU A 406 -6.80 6.32 -38.35
N SER A 407 -7.37 5.83 -39.45
CA SER A 407 -7.42 4.40 -39.77
C SER A 407 -6.04 3.79 -40.02
N GLU A 408 -5.11 4.55 -40.59
CA GLU A 408 -3.72 4.12 -40.83
C GLU A 408 -2.85 4.21 -39.57
N ALA A 409 -3.04 5.25 -38.75
CA ALA A 409 -2.27 5.45 -37.53
C ALA A 409 -2.63 4.43 -36.44
N ARG A 410 -3.92 4.08 -36.28
CA ARG A 410 -4.41 3.15 -35.26
C ARG A 410 -3.64 1.81 -35.20
N PRO A 411 -3.54 1.01 -36.28
CA PRO A 411 -2.83 -0.26 -36.24
C PRO A 411 -1.31 -0.09 -36.05
N GLN A 412 -0.74 1.03 -36.50
CA GLN A 412 0.68 1.31 -36.33
C GLN A 412 1.01 1.71 -34.88
N ILE A 413 0.14 2.46 -34.22
CA ILE A 413 0.27 2.81 -32.80
C ILE A 413 0.13 1.55 -31.93
N GLU A 414 -0.83 0.68 -32.24
CA GLU A 414 -0.97 -0.62 -31.57
C GLU A 414 0.30 -1.47 -31.76
N GLN A 415 0.81 -1.55 -32.98
CA GLN A 415 2.04 -2.29 -33.26
C GLN A 415 3.26 -1.70 -32.54
N ALA A 416 3.39 -0.37 -32.48
CA ALA A 416 4.48 0.29 -31.75
C ALA A 416 4.43 -0.03 -30.25
N LEU A 417 3.24 -0.08 -29.65
CA LEU A 417 3.06 -0.54 -28.28
C LEU A 417 3.45 -2.01 -28.10
N LEU A 418 3.02 -2.90 -29.01
CA LEU A 418 3.38 -4.31 -28.97
C LEU A 418 4.89 -4.52 -29.11
N ASP A 419 5.55 -3.79 -30.01
CA ASP A 419 7.00 -3.84 -30.20
C ASP A 419 7.74 -3.37 -28.93
N ALA A 420 7.24 -2.32 -28.27
CA ALA A 420 7.78 -1.85 -27.00
C ALA A 420 7.59 -2.88 -25.87
N LEU A 421 6.45 -3.57 -25.81
CA LEU A 421 6.18 -4.60 -24.81
C LEU A 421 7.00 -5.87 -25.05
N ASN A 422 7.22 -6.26 -26.30
CA ASN A 422 7.99 -7.45 -26.67
C ASN A 422 9.51 -7.23 -26.55
N GLY A 423 9.97 -5.98 -26.65
CA GLY A 423 11.38 -5.63 -26.71
C GLY A 423 12.05 -6.04 -28.03
N TYR A 424 13.33 -5.70 -28.20
CA TYR A 424 14.08 -6.05 -29.41
C TYR A 424 15.49 -6.57 -29.08
N SER A 425 15.98 -7.47 -29.92
CA SER A 425 17.36 -7.99 -29.83
C SER A 425 18.30 -7.18 -30.72
N GLN A 426 19.41 -6.68 -30.18
CA GLN A 426 20.44 -5.96 -30.93
C GLN A 426 21.77 -6.72 -30.85
N ARG A 427 22.40 -6.99 -32.00
CA ARG A 427 23.77 -7.55 -32.04
C ARG A 427 24.79 -6.44 -31.77
N ARG A 428 25.63 -6.60 -30.76
CA ARG A 428 26.73 -5.69 -30.42
C ARG A 428 28.09 -6.37 -30.63
N TYR A 429 29.04 -5.64 -31.21
CA TYR A 429 30.43 -6.07 -31.34
C TYR A 429 31.25 -5.41 -30.21
N VAL A 430 31.88 -6.21 -29.35
CA VAL A 430 32.72 -5.72 -28.24
C VAL A 430 34.18 -5.89 -28.64
N ILE A 431 34.97 -4.81 -28.58
CA ILE A 431 36.43 -4.84 -28.76
C ILE A 431 37.07 -4.92 -27.37
N PHE A 432 37.70 -6.03 -27.02
CA PHE A 432 38.49 -6.16 -25.79
C PHE A 432 39.94 -5.76 -26.06
N ALA A 433 40.44 -4.73 -25.37
CA ALA A 433 41.86 -4.36 -25.40
C ALA A 433 42.58 -4.98 -24.19
N GLN A 434 43.45 -5.95 -24.43
CA GLN A 434 44.30 -6.57 -23.41
C GLN A 434 45.63 -5.81 -23.32
N LYS A 435 45.91 -5.16 -22.18
CA LYS A 435 47.21 -4.53 -21.91
C LYS A 435 48.10 -5.49 -21.12
N HIS A 436 49.18 -5.97 -21.73
CA HIS A 436 50.22 -6.73 -21.02
C HIS A 436 51.20 -5.74 -20.38
N ILE A 437 51.41 -5.85 -19.06
CA ILE A 437 52.38 -5.06 -18.31
C ILE A 437 53.43 -6.03 -17.77
N ASN A 438 54.71 -5.72 -17.95
CA ASN A 438 55.81 -6.59 -17.53
C ASN A 438 56.07 -6.38 -16.03
N HIS A 439 55.81 -7.40 -15.21
CA HIS A 439 55.90 -7.32 -13.75
C HIS A 439 57.30 -7.71 -13.25
N GLY A 440 58.24 -6.78 -13.31
CA GLY A 440 59.52 -6.83 -12.57
C GLY A 440 60.54 -7.85 -13.07
N TYR A 441 61.82 -7.55 -12.82
CA TYR A 441 62.95 -8.44 -13.10
C TYR A 441 63.82 -8.61 -11.85
N ILE A 442 64.61 -9.67 -11.82
CA ILE A 442 65.60 -9.94 -10.77
C ILE A 442 66.98 -9.71 -11.38
N HIS A 443 67.76 -8.82 -10.80
CA HIS A 443 69.14 -8.58 -11.19
C HIS A 443 70.04 -8.62 -9.95
N ASN A 444 71.13 -9.39 -10.00
CA ASN A 444 72.08 -9.57 -8.89
C ASN A 444 71.45 -9.94 -7.54
N GLY A 445 70.36 -10.73 -7.56
CA GLY A 445 69.69 -11.23 -6.36
C GLY A 445 68.68 -10.26 -5.73
N GLU A 446 68.54 -9.04 -6.26
CA GLU A 446 67.51 -8.09 -5.83
C GLU A 446 66.33 -8.10 -6.79
N LYS A 447 65.11 -8.18 -6.23
CA LYS A 447 63.88 -8.04 -7.00
C LYS A 447 63.57 -6.56 -7.17
N SER A 448 63.24 -6.14 -8.39
CA SER A 448 62.94 -4.73 -8.73
C SER A 448 61.86 -4.03 -7.88
N TRP A 449 61.05 -4.76 -7.10
CA TRP A 449 60.04 -4.18 -6.19
C TRP A 449 60.47 -4.19 -4.70
N GLU A 450 61.63 -4.75 -4.37
CA GLU A 450 62.23 -4.74 -3.02
C GLU A 450 63.34 -3.67 -2.89
N ALA A 451 63.71 -3.00 -3.98
CA ALA A 451 64.61 -1.85 -3.95
C ALA A 451 63.86 -0.61 -3.42
N THR A 452 63.98 -0.33 -2.12
CA THR A 452 63.57 0.95 -1.52
C THR A 452 64.68 1.98 -1.72
N GLU A 453 64.31 3.20 -2.15
CA GLU A 453 65.19 4.36 -2.37
C GLU A 453 66.17 4.66 -1.23
#